data_AF-A0A929KAV9-F1
#
_entry.id   AF-A0A929KAV9-F1
#
_cell.length_a   1.000
_cell.length_b   1.000
_cell.length_c   1.000
_cell.angle_alpha   90.00
_cell.angle_beta   90.00
_cell.angle_gamma   90.00
#
_symmetry.space_group_name_H-M   'P 1'
#
loop_
_entity.id
_entity.type
_entity.pdbx_description
1 polymer ?
#
loop_
_entity_poly.entity_id
_entity_poly.type
_entity_poly.pdbx_seq_one_letter_code
_entity_poly.pdbx_strand_id
1 'polypeptide(L)'
;QEKKIVIFATTKYWGGRNNWFGELLEGKISRNLLNVAASRAQEKFIIIGSKELFREVELYRGLYEYIEEVGYVVSAPFQGYDTESQCEDCGKVIREGETLYMDRYCWDCHILRRLRNFLEERPRTTWRAADGDLLRSSDEVRIDDWFHRNGIEHEVERRVPVDRLRYCDWYLPRGDIYVEYWGLTDEEWYRKAKEVKKRLYSDA
;
A
#
# COMPACT_ATOMS: atom_id res chain seq x y z
N GLN A 1 28.96 -11.78 21.54
CA GLN A 1 28.86 -11.81 23.02
C GLN A 1 27.74 -12.76 23.38
N GLU A 2 27.93 -13.61 24.39
CA GLU A 2 26.86 -14.47 24.90
C GLU A 2 25.91 -13.69 25.81
N LYS A 3 24.64 -14.09 25.83
CA LYS A 3 23.58 -13.49 26.65
C LYS A 3 22.69 -14.61 27.21
N LYS A 4 22.14 -14.39 28.40
CA LYS A 4 21.16 -15.30 29.01
C LYS A 4 19.98 -15.58 28.08
N ILE A 5 19.44 -14.52 27.50
CA ILE A 5 18.31 -14.58 26.58
C ILE A 5 18.71 -13.91 25.27
N VAL A 6 18.40 -14.56 24.15
CA VAL A 6 18.52 -13.98 22.81
C VAL A 6 17.14 -13.98 22.16
N ILE A 7 16.75 -12.82 21.64
CA ILE A 7 15.55 -12.66 20.82
C ILE A 7 16.00 -12.46 19.38
N PHE A 8 15.65 -13.41 18.52
CA PHE A 8 15.89 -13.37 17.08
C PHE A 8 14.60 -12.97 16.37
N ALA A 9 14.42 -11.67 16.18
CA ALA A 9 13.27 -11.13 15.47
C ALA A 9 13.60 -11.01 13.97
N THR A 10 12.86 -11.73 13.14
CA THR A 10 12.99 -11.62 11.68
C THR A 10 12.11 -10.49 11.18
N THR A 11 12.54 -9.85 10.09
CA THR A 11 11.64 -8.99 9.32
C THR A 11 10.56 -9.85 8.66
N LYS A 12 9.48 -9.20 8.17
CA LYS A 12 8.40 -9.90 7.47
C LYS A 12 8.96 -10.58 6.22
N TYR A 13 8.87 -11.91 6.17
CA TYR A 13 9.28 -12.69 5.01
C TYR A 13 8.18 -12.64 3.95
N TRP A 14 8.56 -12.33 2.71
CA TRP A 14 7.67 -12.34 1.56
C TRP A 14 8.31 -13.19 0.47
N GLY A 15 7.86 -14.43 0.30
CA GLY A 15 8.40 -15.33 -0.72
C GLY A 15 8.26 -14.72 -2.13
N GLY A 16 9.33 -14.76 -2.92
CA GLY A 16 9.31 -14.42 -4.35
C GLY A 16 9.20 -12.93 -4.72
N ARG A 17 9.29 -11.98 -3.76
CA ARG A 17 9.48 -10.55 -4.06
C ARG A 17 10.92 -10.15 -3.75
N ASN A 18 11.56 -9.36 -4.63
CA ASN A 18 12.86 -8.73 -4.36
C ASN A 18 12.74 -7.75 -3.18
N ASN A 19 12.77 -8.27 -1.96
CA ASN A 19 12.99 -7.50 -0.75
C ASN A 19 14.47 -7.70 -0.35
N TRP A 20 15.17 -6.60 -0.10
CA TRP A 20 16.60 -6.60 0.26
C TRP A 20 16.92 -7.44 1.51
N PHE A 21 15.91 -7.85 2.28
CA PHE A 21 16.04 -8.65 3.49
C PHE A 21 15.64 -10.13 3.34
N GLY A 22 14.92 -10.52 2.29
CA GLY A 22 14.51 -11.92 2.10
C GLY A 22 15.69 -12.85 1.85
N GLU A 23 16.70 -12.37 1.13
CA GLU A 23 17.95 -13.10 0.89
C GLU A 23 18.71 -13.43 2.19
N LEU A 24 18.56 -12.62 3.24
CA LEU A 24 19.17 -12.90 4.55
C LEU A 24 18.46 -14.04 5.30
N LEU A 25 17.23 -14.36 4.92
CA LEU A 25 16.41 -15.42 5.51
C LEU A 25 16.48 -16.72 4.69
N GLU A 26 17.18 -16.74 3.56
CA GLU A 26 17.33 -17.96 2.75
C GLU A 26 18.79 -18.43 2.65
N GLY A 27 18.95 -19.71 2.29
CA GLY A 27 20.24 -20.31 1.97
C GLY A 27 21.28 -20.28 3.11
N LYS A 28 22.56 -20.24 2.71
CA LYS A 28 23.71 -20.40 3.62
C LYS A 28 23.86 -19.22 4.59
N ILE A 29 23.50 -18.01 4.16
CA ILE A 29 23.61 -16.80 4.98
C ILE A 29 22.67 -16.91 6.18
N SER A 30 21.40 -17.24 5.92
CA SER A 30 20.38 -17.46 6.95
C SER A 30 20.78 -18.52 7.96
N ARG A 31 21.29 -19.67 7.49
CA ARG A 31 21.79 -20.74 8.36
C ARG A 31 22.90 -20.26 9.29
N ASN A 32 23.85 -19.50 8.77
CA ASN A 32 24.95 -18.96 9.58
C ASN A 32 24.46 -17.94 10.61
N LEU A 33 23.56 -17.04 10.21
CA LEU A 33 22.97 -16.06 11.12
C LEU A 33 22.21 -16.73 12.27
N LEU A 34 21.37 -17.71 11.94
CA LEU A 34 20.62 -18.47 12.92
C LEU A 34 21.54 -19.24 13.86
N ASN A 35 22.56 -19.94 13.33
CA ASN A 35 23.54 -20.66 14.15
C ASN A 35 24.29 -19.71 15.11
N VAL A 36 24.70 -18.55 14.63
CA VAL A 36 25.35 -17.54 15.47
C VAL A 36 24.39 -17.05 16.54
N ALA A 37 23.14 -16.70 16.18
CA ALA A 37 22.17 -16.20 17.14
C ALA A 37 21.81 -17.23 18.22
N ALA A 38 21.52 -18.46 17.82
CA ALA A 38 21.20 -19.56 18.73
C ALA A 38 22.36 -19.87 19.68
N SER A 39 23.60 -19.93 19.17
CA SER A 39 24.79 -20.20 19.99
C SER A 39 25.17 -19.06 20.95
N ARG A 40 24.56 -17.87 20.83
CA ARG A 40 24.75 -16.80 21.82
C ARG A 40 23.77 -16.86 22.99
N ALA A 41 22.74 -17.71 22.93
CA ALA A 41 21.77 -17.89 24.00
C ALA A 41 22.29 -18.89 25.04
N GLN A 42 22.32 -18.49 26.31
CA GLN A 42 22.74 -19.37 27.41
C GLN A 42 21.56 -20.07 28.10
N GLU A 43 20.42 -19.39 28.23
CA GLU A 43 19.23 -19.92 28.92
C GLU A 43 18.04 -20.05 27.97
N LYS A 44 17.74 -19.01 27.15
CA LYS A 44 16.58 -19.01 26.25
C LYS A 44 16.90 -18.40 24.90
N PHE A 45 16.44 -19.06 23.85
CA PHE A 45 16.40 -18.54 22.50
C PHE A 45 14.93 -18.35 22.09
N ILE A 46 14.56 -17.13 21.73
CA ILE A 46 13.21 -16.77 21.31
C ILE A 46 13.30 -16.33 19.85
N ILE A 47 12.56 -16.99 18.97
CA ILE A 47 12.46 -16.60 17.56
C ILE A 47 11.08 -16.02 17.28
N ILE A 48 11.04 -14.89 16.57
CA ILE A 48 9.81 -14.20 16.19
C ILE A 48 9.86 -13.97 14.68
N GLY A 49 8.84 -14.42 13.96
CA GLY A 49 8.78 -14.28 12.51
C GLY A 49 7.38 -14.47 11.96
N SER A 50 7.21 -14.22 10.67
CA SER A 50 5.92 -14.40 9.99
C SER A 50 5.60 -15.88 9.76
N LYS A 51 4.31 -16.20 9.65
CA LYS A 51 3.85 -17.58 9.44
C LYS A 51 4.39 -18.15 8.13
N GLU A 52 4.51 -17.33 7.09
CA GLU A 52 5.08 -17.70 5.80
C GLU A 52 6.55 -18.09 5.91
N LEU A 53 7.34 -17.43 6.77
CA LEU A 53 8.75 -17.80 6.97
C LEU A 53 8.86 -19.25 7.47
N PHE A 54 8.13 -19.56 8.53
CA PHE A 54 8.12 -20.89 9.15
C PHE A 54 7.42 -21.94 8.29
N ARG A 55 6.61 -21.53 7.30
CA ARG A 55 5.93 -22.46 6.38
C ARG A 55 6.70 -22.71 5.10
N GLU A 56 7.35 -21.71 4.52
CA GLU A 56 7.89 -21.77 3.16
C GLU A 56 9.40 -22.02 3.13
N VAL A 57 10.15 -21.54 4.13
CA VAL A 57 11.61 -21.68 4.17
C VAL A 57 12.00 -22.94 4.95
N GLU A 58 12.62 -23.90 4.25
CA GLU A 58 12.99 -25.23 4.78
C GLU A 58 13.71 -25.16 6.14
N LEU A 59 14.69 -24.27 6.29
CA LEU A 59 15.44 -24.10 7.54
C LEU A 59 14.53 -23.72 8.72
N TYR A 60 13.64 -22.75 8.52
CA TYR A 60 12.76 -22.27 9.58
C TYR A 60 11.59 -23.21 9.82
N ARG A 61 11.11 -23.91 8.79
CA ARG A 61 10.12 -24.98 8.92
C ARG A 61 10.65 -26.11 9.81
N GLY A 62 11.85 -26.62 9.52
CA GLY A 62 12.46 -27.66 10.35
C GLY A 62 12.75 -27.19 11.78
N LEU A 63 13.15 -25.92 11.96
CA LEU A 63 13.29 -25.34 13.30
C LEU A 63 11.95 -25.26 14.02
N TYR A 64 10.88 -24.84 13.34
CA TYR A 64 9.54 -24.74 13.91
C TYR A 64 9.03 -26.11 14.36
N GLU A 65 9.13 -27.13 13.50
CA GLU A 65 8.78 -28.52 13.82
C GLU A 65 9.57 -29.04 15.04
N TYR A 66 10.87 -28.77 15.09
CA TYR A 66 11.70 -29.12 16.25
C TYR A 66 11.24 -28.41 17.54
N ILE A 67 10.92 -27.11 17.48
CA ILE A 67 10.42 -26.35 18.64
C ILE A 67 9.04 -26.87 19.09
N GLU A 68 8.19 -27.35 18.17
CA GLU A 68 6.93 -27.99 18.54
C GLU A 68 7.14 -29.28 19.35
N GLU A 69 8.20 -30.04 19.06
CA GLU A 69 8.53 -31.27 19.78
C GLU A 69 9.18 -31.02 21.15
N VAL A 70 10.11 -30.08 21.25
CA VAL A 70 10.97 -29.93 22.46
C VAL A 70 10.87 -28.58 23.17
N GLY A 71 10.16 -27.63 22.57
CA GLY A 71 10.13 -26.24 23.00
C GLY A 71 8.73 -25.73 23.30
N TYR A 72 8.50 -24.46 22.96
CA TYR A 72 7.22 -23.81 23.17
C TYR A 72 6.90 -22.90 21.99
N VAL A 73 5.74 -23.12 21.37
CA VAL A 73 5.21 -22.30 20.29
C VAL A 73 3.99 -21.54 20.78
N VAL A 74 4.03 -20.21 20.66
CA VAL A 74 2.86 -19.35 20.90
C VAL A 74 2.05 -19.28 19.61
N SER A 75 0.95 -20.04 19.54
CA SER A 75 0.08 -20.10 18.37
C SER A 75 -1.13 -19.14 18.44
N ALA A 76 -1.43 -18.60 19.63
CA ALA A 76 -2.51 -17.64 19.83
C ALA A 76 -1.97 -16.25 20.20
N PRO A 77 -2.60 -15.17 19.71
CA PRO A 77 -2.24 -13.82 20.13
C PRO A 77 -2.43 -13.66 21.64
N PHE A 78 -1.54 -12.91 22.29
CA PHE A 78 -1.65 -12.62 23.72
C PHE A 78 -2.94 -11.87 24.01
N GLN A 79 -3.61 -12.22 25.11
CA GLN A 79 -4.85 -11.55 25.52
C GLN A 79 -4.60 -10.04 25.72
N GLY A 80 -5.37 -9.20 25.03
CA GLY A 80 -5.26 -7.74 25.09
C GLY A 80 -4.42 -7.09 23.99
N TYR A 81 -3.85 -7.88 23.06
CA TYR A 81 -3.25 -7.32 21.85
C TYR A 81 -4.32 -7.06 20.78
N ASP A 82 -4.26 -5.89 20.15
CA ASP A 82 -5.02 -5.61 18.93
C ASP A 82 -4.39 -6.37 17.77
N THR A 83 -5.13 -7.33 17.24
CA THR A 83 -4.72 -8.14 16.09
C THR A 83 -5.27 -7.62 14.78
N GLU A 84 -6.17 -6.63 14.83
CA GLU A 84 -6.83 -6.09 13.65
C GLU A 84 -6.07 -4.87 13.13
N SER A 85 -5.18 -5.08 12.17
CA SER A 85 -4.57 -3.97 11.44
C SER A 85 -5.66 -3.16 10.76
N GLN A 86 -5.79 -1.88 11.07
CA GLN A 86 -6.76 -0.98 10.44
C GLN A 86 -6.06 -0.05 9.45
N CYS A 87 -6.75 0.27 8.35
CA CYS A 87 -6.27 1.25 7.38
C CYS A 87 -6.28 2.66 7.99
N GLU A 88 -5.13 3.34 8.00
CA GLU A 88 -5.01 4.70 8.53
C GLU A 88 -5.90 5.72 7.80
N ASP A 89 -6.21 5.51 6.51
CA ASP A 89 -7.00 6.45 5.70
C ASP A 89 -8.53 6.22 5.84
N CYS A 90 -8.98 4.99 6.09
CA CYS A 90 -10.41 4.66 6.03
C CYS A 90 -10.96 3.83 7.20
N GLY A 91 -10.12 3.45 8.17
CA GLY A 91 -10.50 2.67 9.35
C GLY A 91 -10.90 1.23 9.07
N LYS A 92 -10.90 0.78 7.80
CA LYS A 92 -11.25 -0.61 7.45
C LYS A 92 -10.21 -1.56 8.05
N VAL A 93 -10.68 -2.60 8.74
CA VAL A 93 -9.84 -3.75 9.12
C VAL A 93 -9.26 -4.38 7.86
N ILE A 94 -7.93 -4.43 7.80
CA ILE A 94 -7.15 -4.97 6.70
C ILE A 94 -6.92 -6.45 6.97
N ARG A 95 -7.49 -7.29 6.11
CA ARG A 95 -7.32 -8.74 6.19
C ARG A 95 -6.02 -9.17 5.53
N GLU A 96 -5.57 -10.37 5.89
CA GLU A 96 -4.41 -11.02 5.26
C GLU A 96 -4.59 -11.04 3.74
N GLY A 97 -3.62 -10.48 3.00
CA GLY A 97 -3.69 -10.33 1.54
C GLY A 97 -4.29 -9.00 1.02
N GLU A 98 -4.89 -8.16 1.86
CA GLU A 98 -5.45 -6.85 1.47
C GLU A 98 -4.46 -5.67 1.60
N THR A 99 -3.22 -5.93 2.02
CA THR A 99 -2.16 -4.93 2.27
C THR A 99 -1.23 -4.73 1.07
N LEU A 100 -0.89 -3.48 0.76
CA LEU A 100 0.11 -3.14 -0.28
C LEU A 100 1.43 -2.60 0.27
N TYR A 101 1.41 -1.89 1.39
CA TYR A 101 2.56 -1.11 1.87
C TYR A 101 2.59 -0.98 3.39
N MET A 102 3.60 -1.60 4.01
CA MET A 102 3.88 -1.57 5.45
C MET A 102 2.67 -1.88 6.36
N ASP A 103 1.67 -2.60 5.85
CA ASP A 103 0.42 -2.93 6.56
C ASP A 103 -0.38 -1.71 7.07
N ARG A 104 -0.12 -0.49 6.55
CA ARG A 104 -0.76 0.76 7.00
C ARG A 104 -2.04 1.14 6.26
N TYR A 105 -2.13 0.73 5.00
CA TYR A 105 -3.21 1.11 4.11
C TYR A 105 -3.80 -0.11 3.42
N CYS A 106 -5.12 -0.15 3.30
CA CYS A 106 -5.78 -1.09 2.40
C CYS A 106 -5.41 -0.77 0.93
N TRP A 107 -5.63 -1.74 0.05
CA TRP A 107 -5.29 -1.62 -1.37
C TRP A 107 -5.84 -0.34 -2.03
N ASP A 108 -7.10 -0.01 -1.75
CA ASP A 108 -7.78 1.14 -2.33
C ASP A 108 -7.21 2.48 -1.83
N CYS A 109 -6.98 2.61 -0.52
CA CYS A 109 -6.36 3.81 0.03
C CYS A 109 -4.91 3.99 -0.46
N HIS A 110 -4.16 2.90 -0.59
CA HIS A 110 -2.82 2.95 -1.16
C HIS A 110 -2.83 3.47 -2.61
N ILE A 111 -3.72 2.93 -3.46
CA ILE A 111 -3.76 3.35 -4.86
C ILE A 111 -4.22 4.80 -5.02
N LEU A 112 -5.18 5.25 -4.20
CA LEU A 112 -5.62 6.64 -4.18
C LEU A 112 -4.50 7.57 -3.69
N ARG A 113 -3.72 7.17 -2.69
CA ARG A 113 -2.56 7.94 -2.23
C ARG A 113 -1.48 8.04 -3.30
N ARG A 114 -1.20 6.94 -4.01
CA ARG A 114 -0.27 6.96 -5.15
C ARG A 114 -0.75 7.92 -6.25
N LEU A 115 -2.05 7.92 -6.55
CA LEU A 115 -2.65 8.87 -7.50
C LEU A 115 -2.50 10.32 -7.02
N ARG A 116 -2.74 10.60 -5.74
CA ARG A 116 -2.56 11.95 -5.15
C ARG A 116 -1.11 12.43 -5.31
N ASN A 117 -0.14 11.63 -4.87
CA ASN A 117 1.28 11.98 -4.98
C ASN A 117 1.67 12.25 -6.45
N PHE A 118 1.19 11.42 -7.37
CA PHE A 118 1.44 11.60 -8.81
C PHE A 118 0.90 12.94 -9.34
N LEU A 119 -0.27 13.39 -8.87
CA LEU A 119 -0.85 14.69 -9.25
C LEU A 119 -0.15 15.87 -8.57
N GLU A 120 0.32 15.70 -7.34
CA GLU A 120 1.09 16.72 -6.60
C GLU A 120 2.47 16.96 -7.23
N GLU A 121 3.12 15.90 -7.72
CA GLU A 121 4.37 15.98 -8.49
C GLU A 121 4.20 16.64 -9.87
N ARG A 122 2.95 16.81 -10.32
CA ARG A 122 2.59 17.42 -11.62
C ARG A 122 1.54 18.52 -11.43
N PRO A 123 1.92 19.65 -10.79
CA PRO A 123 0.98 20.72 -10.53
C PRO A 123 0.52 21.39 -11.85
N ARG A 124 -0.68 21.96 -11.82
CA ARG A 124 -1.28 22.72 -12.93
C ARG A 124 -0.59 24.10 -13.06
N THR A 125 0.62 24.13 -13.62
CA THR A 125 1.41 25.37 -13.73
C THR A 125 1.80 25.74 -15.15
N THR A 126 1.87 24.75 -16.04
CA THR A 126 2.57 24.90 -17.32
C THR A 126 1.63 25.08 -18.51
N TRP A 127 0.49 24.39 -18.50
CA TRP A 127 -0.47 24.42 -19.61
C TRP A 127 -1.58 25.40 -19.29
N ARG A 128 -1.89 26.31 -20.22
CA ARG A 128 -2.92 27.33 -20.04
C ARG A 128 -3.97 27.22 -21.15
N ALA A 129 -5.24 27.16 -20.75
CA ALA A 129 -6.39 27.18 -21.65
C ALA A 129 -6.77 28.61 -22.11
N ALA A 130 -7.67 28.72 -23.08
CA ALA A 130 -8.05 29.98 -23.70
C ALA A 130 -8.73 30.96 -22.74
N ASP A 131 -9.48 30.48 -21.74
CA ASP A 131 -10.09 31.28 -20.68
C ASP A 131 -9.17 31.56 -19.48
N GLY A 132 -7.96 30.99 -19.51
CA GLY A 132 -6.91 31.25 -18.54
C GLY A 132 -6.70 30.14 -17.53
N ASP A 133 -7.51 29.08 -17.55
CA ASP A 133 -7.36 27.94 -16.65
C ASP A 133 -6.01 27.24 -16.83
N LEU A 134 -5.41 26.82 -15.70
CA LEU A 134 -4.13 26.12 -15.68
C LEU A 134 -4.36 24.62 -15.58
N LEU A 135 -3.64 23.84 -16.39
CA LEU A 135 -3.89 22.41 -16.59
C LEU A 135 -2.59 21.59 -16.56
N ARG A 136 -2.69 20.26 -16.50
CA ARG A 136 -1.52 19.35 -16.37
C ARG A 136 -1.01 18.83 -17.71
N SER A 137 -1.80 18.91 -18.78
CA SER A 137 -1.42 18.36 -20.09
C SER A 137 -2.07 19.12 -21.25
N SER A 138 -1.51 18.92 -22.46
CA SER A 138 -2.09 19.45 -23.69
C SER A 138 -3.47 18.87 -24.02
N ASP A 139 -3.78 17.66 -23.55
CA ASP A 139 -5.09 17.04 -23.78
C ASP A 139 -6.15 17.66 -22.88
N GLU A 140 -5.80 17.94 -21.63
CA GLU A 140 -6.68 18.70 -20.74
C GLU A 140 -6.99 20.07 -21.34
N VAL A 141 -6.00 20.79 -21.90
CA VAL A 141 -6.24 22.08 -22.59
C VAL A 141 -7.25 21.93 -23.72
N ARG A 142 -7.19 20.85 -24.51
CA ARG A 142 -8.13 20.63 -25.61
C ARG A 142 -9.57 20.40 -25.11
N ILE A 143 -9.73 19.68 -24.00
CA ILE A 143 -11.04 19.41 -23.39
C ILE A 143 -11.62 20.69 -22.80
N ASP A 144 -10.79 21.43 -22.07
CA ASP A 144 -11.14 22.69 -21.42
C ASP A 144 -11.54 23.77 -22.44
N ASP A 145 -10.69 24.00 -23.46
CA ASP A 145 -11.00 24.88 -24.60
C ASP A 145 -12.30 24.48 -25.30
N TRP A 146 -12.62 23.18 -25.36
CA TRP A 146 -13.86 22.71 -25.94
C TRP A 146 -15.06 23.10 -25.08
N PHE A 147 -14.99 22.98 -23.75
CA PHE A 147 -16.04 23.49 -22.86
C PHE A 147 -16.22 25.00 -23.05
N HIS A 148 -15.13 25.75 -23.02
CA HIS A 148 -15.14 27.20 -23.18
C HIS A 148 -15.81 27.64 -24.49
N ARG A 149 -15.36 27.10 -25.63
CA ARG A 149 -15.87 27.47 -26.96
C ARG A 149 -17.34 27.12 -27.18
N ASN A 150 -17.86 26.14 -26.44
CA ASN A 150 -19.27 25.73 -26.50
C ASN A 150 -20.14 26.42 -25.42
N GLY A 151 -19.59 27.38 -24.66
CA GLY A 151 -20.33 28.08 -23.61
C GLY A 151 -20.74 27.18 -22.45
N ILE A 152 -19.99 26.09 -22.22
CA ILE A 152 -20.18 25.20 -21.08
C ILE A 152 -19.39 25.77 -19.92
N GLU A 153 -20.09 26.32 -18.93
CA GLU A 153 -19.50 26.77 -17.67
C GLU A 153 -18.85 25.59 -16.96
N HIS A 154 -17.61 25.77 -16.51
CA HIS A 154 -16.82 24.74 -15.84
C HIS A 154 -15.86 25.35 -14.81
N GLU A 155 -15.48 24.54 -13.81
CA GLU A 155 -14.47 24.85 -12.80
C GLU A 155 -13.44 23.72 -12.73
N VAL A 156 -12.15 24.03 -12.82
CA VAL A 156 -11.08 23.05 -12.57
C VAL A 156 -10.95 22.71 -11.08
N GLU A 157 -10.66 21.44 -10.77
CA GLU A 157 -10.37 20.95 -9.40
C GLU A 157 -11.43 21.26 -8.34
N ARG A 158 -12.70 20.99 -8.65
CA ARG A 158 -13.77 21.06 -7.64
C ARG A 158 -13.67 19.90 -6.66
N ARG A 159 -13.90 20.18 -5.37
CA ARG A 159 -14.01 19.13 -4.34
C ARG A 159 -15.22 18.26 -4.61
N VAL A 160 -15.02 16.95 -4.69
CA VAL A 160 -16.11 15.99 -4.88
C VAL A 160 -16.81 15.68 -3.55
N PRO A 161 -18.13 15.41 -3.55
CA PRO A 161 -18.91 15.11 -2.35
C PRO A 161 -18.72 13.66 -1.87
N VAL A 162 -17.49 13.13 -1.98
CA VAL A 162 -17.13 11.77 -1.57
C VAL A 162 -15.92 11.89 -0.66
N ASP A 163 -16.08 11.60 0.64
CA ASP A 163 -15.06 11.86 1.68
C ASP A 163 -13.67 11.31 1.36
N ARG A 164 -13.61 10.16 0.66
CA ARG A 164 -12.35 9.49 0.30
C ARG A 164 -11.66 10.08 -0.93
N LEU A 165 -12.35 10.92 -1.69
CA LEU A 165 -11.84 11.57 -2.88
C LEU A 165 -11.65 13.07 -2.60
N ARG A 166 -10.71 13.70 -3.30
CA ARG A 166 -10.41 15.12 -3.09
C ARG A 166 -11.04 15.98 -4.16
N TYR A 167 -10.54 15.90 -5.39
CA TYR A 167 -10.93 16.79 -6.48
C TYR A 167 -11.23 15.97 -7.76
N CYS A 168 -12.18 16.45 -8.56
CA CYS A 168 -12.36 16.02 -9.95
C CYS A 168 -11.50 16.88 -10.89
N ASP A 169 -11.45 16.54 -12.18
CA ASP A 169 -10.71 17.37 -13.14
C ASP A 169 -11.49 18.65 -13.49
N TRP A 170 -12.78 18.50 -13.82
CA TRP A 170 -13.69 19.63 -14.04
C TRP A 170 -15.03 19.41 -13.35
N TYR A 171 -15.69 20.50 -12.94
CA TYR A 171 -17.06 20.52 -12.45
C TYR A 171 -17.91 21.42 -13.33
N LEU A 172 -19.05 20.92 -13.79
CA LEU A 172 -20.00 21.66 -14.62
C LEU A 172 -21.18 22.10 -13.74
N PRO A 173 -21.21 23.34 -13.23
CA PRO A 173 -22.18 23.79 -12.23
C PRO A 173 -23.63 23.71 -12.69
N ARG A 174 -23.88 23.91 -13.99
CA ARG A 174 -25.25 23.92 -14.54
C ARG A 174 -25.97 22.58 -14.41
N GLY A 175 -25.23 21.48 -14.34
CA GLY A 175 -25.79 20.14 -14.25
C GLY A 175 -25.40 19.37 -12.99
N ASP A 176 -24.64 19.99 -12.07
CA ASP A 176 -23.99 19.31 -10.94
C ASP A 176 -23.18 18.07 -11.40
N ILE A 177 -22.35 18.25 -12.44
CA ILE A 177 -21.62 17.15 -13.09
C ILE A 177 -20.13 17.25 -12.74
N TYR A 178 -19.56 16.15 -12.25
CA TYR A 178 -18.13 15.99 -12.00
C TYR A 178 -17.50 15.18 -13.13
N VAL A 179 -16.50 15.75 -13.80
CA VAL A 179 -15.84 15.20 -14.98
C VAL A 179 -14.41 14.77 -14.64
N GLU A 180 -14.00 13.62 -15.18
CA GLU A 180 -12.69 13.00 -14.98
C GLU A 180 -12.09 12.61 -16.33
N TYR A 181 -10.85 13.01 -16.57
CA TYR A 181 -10.07 12.62 -17.74
C TYR A 181 -9.01 11.58 -17.37
N TRP A 182 -8.99 10.48 -18.12
CA TRP A 182 -8.12 9.33 -17.84
C TRP A 182 -7.06 9.19 -18.93
N GLY A 183 -6.05 10.07 -18.93
CA GLY A 183 -5.03 10.14 -20.00
C GLY A 183 -3.93 9.07 -19.97
N LEU A 184 -3.79 8.29 -18.89
CA LEU A 184 -2.70 7.32 -18.71
C LEU A 184 -3.23 5.87 -18.72
N THR A 185 -3.88 5.47 -19.81
CA THR A 185 -4.57 4.16 -19.87
C THR A 185 -3.65 2.96 -19.87
N ASP A 186 -2.38 3.12 -20.27
CA ASP A 186 -1.42 2.02 -20.37
C ASP A 186 -0.79 1.64 -19.02
N GLU A 187 -0.90 2.53 -18.03
CA GLU A 187 -0.37 2.34 -16.68
C GLU A 187 -1.33 1.50 -15.83
N GLU A 188 -0.96 0.26 -15.49
CA GLU A 188 -1.81 -0.66 -14.73
C GLU A 188 -2.27 -0.07 -13.39
N TRP A 189 -1.37 0.62 -12.67
CA TRP A 189 -1.71 1.25 -11.40
C TRP A 189 -2.74 2.38 -11.57
N TYR A 190 -2.68 3.12 -12.68
CA TYR A 190 -3.61 4.20 -12.99
C TYR A 190 -4.99 3.66 -13.37
N ARG A 191 -5.04 2.55 -14.14
CA ARG A 191 -6.30 1.81 -14.37
C ARG A 191 -6.92 1.31 -13.07
N LYS A 192 -6.12 0.78 -12.14
CA LYS A 192 -6.62 0.39 -10.81
C LYS A 192 -7.17 1.58 -10.04
N ALA A 193 -6.51 2.73 -10.07
CA ALA A 193 -7.01 3.95 -9.44
C ALA A 193 -8.36 4.39 -10.02
N LYS A 194 -8.53 4.32 -11.35
CA LYS A 194 -9.80 4.59 -12.04
C LYS A 194 -10.91 3.67 -11.53
N GLU A 195 -10.66 2.38 -11.43
CA GLU A 195 -11.68 1.43 -10.93
C GLU A 195 -12.01 1.67 -9.46
N VAL A 196 -11.05 2.05 -8.61
CA VAL A 196 -11.33 2.46 -7.22
C VAL A 196 -12.21 3.71 -7.20
N LYS A 197 -11.88 4.75 -7.99
CA LYS A 197 -12.68 5.98 -8.05
C LYS A 197 -14.12 5.69 -8.52
N LYS A 198 -14.30 4.85 -9.55
CA LYS A 198 -15.64 4.44 -10.01
C LYS A 198 -16.47 3.75 -8.91
N ARG A 199 -15.87 2.83 -8.15
CA ARG A 199 -16.56 2.18 -7.02
C ARG A 199 -16.99 3.21 -5.99
N LEU A 200 -16.08 4.10 -5.59
CA LEU A 200 -16.38 5.15 -4.63
C LEU A 200 -17.47 6.12 -5.09
N TYR A 201 -17.53 6.43 -6.39
CA TYR A 201 -18.64 7.22 -6.94
C TYR A 201 -19.96 6.45 -7.02
N SER A 202 -19.92 5.11 -7.13
CA SER A 202 -21.14 4.28 -7.17
C SER A 202 -21.72 4.05 -5.77
N ASP A 203 -20.88 4.12 -4.74
CA ASP A 203 -21.25 3.93 -3.34
C ASP A 203 -21.68 5.24 -2.64
N ALA A 204 -21.61 6.38 -3.32
CA ALA A 204 -21.94 7.72 -2.82
C ALA A 204 -23.37 8.13 -3.16
#